data_AF-A0A0Q3NQ62-F1
#
_entry.id   AF-A0A0Q3NQ62-F1
#
_cell.length_a   1.000
_cell.length_b   1.000
_cell.length_c   1.000
_cell.angle_alpha   90.00
_cell.angle_beta   90.00
_cell.angle_gamma   90.00
#
_symmetry.space_group_name_H-M   'P 1'
#
loop_
_entity.id
_entity.type
_entity.pdbx_description
1 polymer ?
#
loop_
_entity_poly.entity_id
_entity_poly.type
_entity_poly.pdbx_seq_one_letter_code
_entity_poly.pdbx_strand_id
1 'polypeptide(L)'
;QVPEWWIWLYRITPMSWTLNLLFTTQFVYGDNKNIMVFGEIKSISEFAKDYFGFHHALVPQAAVMMAVFPVLFGLAFAFSISKVNFQRR
;
A
#
# COMPACT_ATOMS: atom_id res chain seq x y z
N GLN A 1 -15.47 5.95 13.24
CA GLN A 1 -15.60 6.52 11.87
C GLN A 1 -14.50 7.54 11.70
N VAL A 2 -13.57 7.31 10.75
CA VAL A 2 -12.44 8.22 10.48
C VAL A 2 -12.96 9.36 9.58
N PRO A 3 -12.60 10.63 9.84
CA PRO A 3 -13.01 11.74 8.99
C PRO A 3 -12.50 11.55 7.56
N GLU A 4 -13.31 11.88 6.54
CA GLU A 4 -12.95 11.68 5.13
C GLU A 4 -11.63 12.36 4.73
N TRP A 5 -11.32 13.51 5.34
CA TRP A 5 -10.08 14.24 5.07
C TRP A 5 -8.82 13.55 5.63
N TRP A 6 -8.95 12.68 6.63
CA TRP A 6 -7.84 11.87 7.16
C TRP A 6 -7.53 10.65 6.29
N ILE A 7 -8.46 10.24 5.43
CA ILE A 7 -8.28 9.05 4.56
C ILE A 7 -7.12 9.27 3.57
N TRP A 8 -6.84 10.52 3.21
CA TRP A 8 -5.70 10.85 2.35
C TRP A 8 -4.35 10.54 3.01
N LEU A 9 -4.20 10.74 4.32
CA LEU A 9 -2.98 10.41 5.04
C LEU A 9 -2.71 8.89 5.01
N TYR A 10 -3.77 8.09 5.18
CA TYR A 10 -3.69 6.65 5.03
C TYR A 10 -3.26 6.26 3.60
N ARG A 11 -3.83 6.91 2.57
CA ARG A 11 -3.51 6.66 1.16
C ARG A 11 -2.13 7.15 0.71
N ILE A 12 -1.47 8.07 1.41
CA ILE A 12 -0.13 8.54 1.05
C ILE A 12 0.97 7.70 1.73
N THR A 13 0.65 7.03 2.84
CA THR A 13 1.65 6.32 3.63
C THR A 13 2.07 5.01 2.95
N PRO A 14 3.37 4.79 2.67
CA PRO A 14 3.84 3.57 2.00
C PRO A 14 3.52 2.30 2.81
N MET A 15 3.49 2.38 4.14
CA MET A 15 3.12 1.25 5.01
C MET A 15 1.71 0.72 4.75
N SER A 16 0.74 1.60 4.45
CA SER A 16 -0.62 1.20 4.11
C SER A 16 -0.64 0.35 2.84
N TRP A 17 0.14 0.75 1.84
CA TRP A 17 0.26 0.02 0.58
C TRP A 17 1.03 -1.28 0.74
N THR A 18 2.08 -1.33 1.58
CA THR A 18 2.81 -2.57 1.88
C THR A 18 1.93 -3.59 2.55
N LEU A 19 1.14 -3.18 3.56
CA LEU A 19 0.16 -4.06 4.19
C LEU A 19 -0.83 -4.56 3.16
N ASN A 20 -1.36 -3.68 2.31
CA ASN A 20 -2.28 -4.07 1.24
C ASN A 20 -1.63 -5.10 0.27
N LEU A 21 -0.37 -4.89 -0.12
CA LEU A 21 0.32 -5.84 -0.98
C LEU A 21 0.52 -7.20 -0.29
N LEU A 22 0.94 -7.20 0.98
CA LEU A 22 1.13 -8.41 1.78
C LEU A 22 -0.16 -9.21 1.97
N PHE A 23 -1.27 -8.54 2.28
CA PHE A 23 -2.56 -9.19 2.39
C PHE A 23 -3.00 -9.78 1.03
N THR A 24 -2.80 -9.05 -0.08
CA THR A 24 -3.11 -9.60 -1.41
C THR A 24 -2.31 -10.85 -1.70
N THR A 25 -0.99 -10.81 -1.51
CA THR A 25 -0.13 -11.93 -1.90
C THR A 25 -0.40 -13.18 -1.06
N GLN A 26 -0.61 -13.01 0.25
CA GLN A 26 -0.84 -14.13 1.15
C GLN A 26 -2.23 -14.74 1.00
N PHE A 27 -3.27 -13.90 0.89
CA PHE A 27 -4.65 -14.38 0.97
C PHE A 27 -5.31 -14.59 -0.40
N VAL A 28 -4.86 -13.92 -1.46
CA VAL A 28 -5.44 -14.06 -2.82
C VAL A 28 -4.65 -15.06 -3.66
N TYR A 29 -3.33 -15.13 -3.50
CA TYR A 29 -2.47 -16.01 -4.30
C TYR A 29 -2.13 -17.34 -3.58
N GLY A 30 -2.22 -17.37 -2.24
CA GLY A 30 -1.73 -18.48 -1.41
C GLY A 30 -2.77 -19.49 -0.93
N ASP A 31 -4.04 -19.12 -0.79
CA ASP A 31 -5.05 -20.05 -0.27
C ASP A 31 -6.47 -19.59 -0.61
N ASN A 32 -7.12 -20.25 -1.58
CA ASN A 32 -8.58 -20.21 -1.77
C ASN A 32 -9.29 -21.04 -0.68
N LYS A 33 -8.80 -20.99 0.57
CA LYS A 33 -9.41 -21.73 1.67
C LYS A 33 -10.68 -21.02 2.09
N ASN A 34 -11.73 -21.81 2.25
CA ASN A 34 -12.96 -21.34 2.86
C ASN A 34 -12.74 -21.30 4.37
N ILE A 35 -12.91 -20.14 4.98
CA ILE A 35 -12.80 -19.97 6.43
C ILE A 35 -14.18 -19.74 7.02
N MET A 36 -14.41 -20.31 8.21
CA MET A 36 -15.61 -20.02 8.96
C MET A 36 -15.40 -18.71 9.72
N VAL A 37 -16.16 -17.67 9.35
CA VAL A 37 -16.10 -16.36 9.99
C VAL A 37 -17.51 -15.99 10.43
N PHE A 38 -17.68 -15.67 11.71
CA PHE A 38 -18.98 -15.34 12.31
C PHE A 38 -20.08 -16.41 12.10
N GLY A 39 -19.68 -17.69 11.98
CA GLY A 39 -20.61 -18.81 11.76
C GLY A 39 -21.02 -19.04 10.29
N GLU A 40 -20.55 -18.22 9.35
CA GLU A 40 -20.71 -18.42 7.91
C GLU A 40 -19.41 -18.90 7.27
N ILE A 41 -19.52 -19.81 6.30
CA ILE A 41 -18.40 -20.22 5.47
C ILE A 41 -18.24 -19.18 4.37
N LYS A 42 -17.21 -18.35 4.46
CA LYS A 42 -16.86 -17.37 3.42
C LYS A 42 -15.49 -17.66 2.86
N SER A 43 -15.31 -17.34 1.59
CA SER A 43 -13.97 -17.31 1.01
C SER A 43 -13.16 -16.23 1.73
N ILE A 44 -11.89 -16.52 2.03
CA ILE A 44 -10.95 -15.50 2.56
C ILE A 44 -10.96 -14.24 1.67
N SER A 45 -11.09 -14.42 0.35
CA SER A 45 -11.14 -13.31 -0.61
C SER A 45 -12.35 -12.40 -0.40
N GLU A 46 -13.53 -12.96 -0.13
CA GLU A 46 -14.74 -12.20 0.19
C GLU A 46 -14.64 -11.51 1.54
N PHE A 47 -14.13 -12.20 2.57
CA PHE A 47 -13.92 -11.60 3.89
C PHE A 47 -12.91 -10.44 3.83
N ALA A 48 -11.80 -10.61 3.11
CA ALA A 48 -10.81 -9.56 2.93
C ALA A 48 -11.39 -8.34 2.21
N LYS A 49 -12.22 -8.55 1.19
CA LYS A 49 -12.92 -7.47 0.48
C LYS A 49 -13.90 -6.72 1.38
N ASP A 50 -14.71 -7.45 2.13
CA ASP A 50 -15.81 -6.89 2.93
C ASP A 50 -15.32 -6.21 4.21
N TYR A 51 -14.32 -6.80 4.89
CA TYR A 51 -13.79 -6.29 6.16
C TYR A 51 -12.64 -5.29 5.99
N PHE A 52 -11.75 -5.51 5.03
CA PHE A 52 -10.57 -4.65 4.80
C PHE A 52 -10.72 -3.72 3.59
N GLY A 53 -11.84 -3.75 2.87
CA GLY A 53 -12.10 -2.86 1.72
C GLY A 53 -11.23 -3.19 0.50
N PHE A 54 -10.72 -4.42 0.41
CA PHE A 54 -9.78 -4.84 -0.61
C PHE A 54 -10.41 -4.87 -2.01
N HIS A 55 -9.96 -3.98 -2.88
CA HIS A 55 -10.28 -4.00 -4.31
C HIS A 55 -9.04 -4.40 -5.10
N HIS A 56 -9.16 -5.37 -6.01
CA HIS A 56 -8.08 -5.74 -6.95
C HIS A 56 -7.52 -4.54 -7.74
N ALA A 57 -8.31 -3.47 -7.89
CA ALA A 57 -7.89 -2.20 -8.49
C ALA A 57 -6.84 -1.42 -7.66
N LEU A 58 -6.56 -1.81 -6.41
CA LEU A 58 -5.58 -1.16 -5.53
C LEU A 58 -4.15 -1.63 -5.77
N VAL A 59 -3.94 -2.78 -6.44
CA VAL A 59 -2.59 -3.35 -6.67
C VAL A 59 -1.76 -2.47 -7.62
N PRO A 60 -2.27 -1.98 -8.77
CA PRO A 60 -1.52 -1.06 -9.61
C PRO A 60 -1.21 0.26 -8.90
N GLN A 61 -2.15 0.76 -8.08
CA GLN A 61 -1.98 1.99 -7.32
C GLN A 61 -0.89 1.84 -6.24
N ALA A 62 -0.85 0.70 -5.56
CA ALA A 62 0.20 0.36 -4.59
C ALA A 62 1.59 0.35 -5.24
N ALA A 63 1.70 -0.28 -6.42
CA ALA A 63 2.94 -0.37 -7.17
C ALA A 63 3.46 1.01 -7.60
N VAL A 64 2.57 1.89 -8.07
CA VAL A 64 2.93 3.27 -8.43
C VAL A 64 3.44 4.04 -7.20
N MET A 65 2.74 3.95 -6.05
CA MET A 65 3.17 4.64 -4.82
C MET A 65 4.51 4.13 -4.31
N MET A 66 4.75 2.81 -4.37
CA MET A 66 6.04 2.22 -4.03
C MET A 66 7.17 2.62 -4.98
N ALA A 67 6.89 2.88 -6.26
CA ALA A 67 7.88 3.36 -7.22
C ALA A 67 8.17 4.86 -7.08
N VAL A 68 7.18 5.67 -6.71
CA VAL A 68 7.33 7.12 -6.51
C VAL A 68 8.28 7.43 -5.36
N PHE A 69 8.23 6.68 -4.26
CA PHE A 69 9.07 6.93 -3.08
C PHE A 69 10.59 6.88 -3.37
N PRO A 70 11.17 5.81 -3.96
CA PRO A 70 12.60 5.76 -4.29
C PRO A 70 12.99 6.77 -5.38
N VAL A 71 12.08 7.08 -6.31
CA VAL A 71 12.33 8.12 -7.33
C VAL A 71 12.45 9.50 -6.69
N LEU A 72 11.50 9.87 -5.82
CA LEU A 72 11.56 11.15 -5.08
C LEU A 72 12.80 11.22 -4.19
N PHE A 73 13.13 10.12 -3.50
CA PHE A 73 14.33 10.05 -2.68
C PHE A 73 15.60 10.22 -3.52
N GLY A 74 15.69 9.53 -4.67
CA GLY A 74 16.81 9.65 -5.60
C GLY A 74 16.96 11.06 -6.16
N LEU A 75 15.86 11.71 -6.55
CA LEU A 75 15.86 13.10 -7.02
C LEU A 75 16.27 14.07 -5.91
N ALA A 76 15.74 13.91 -4.70
CA ALA A 76 16.10 14.72 -3.54
C ALA A 76 17.59 14.56 -3.18
N PHE A 77 18.11 13.34 -3.25
CA PHE A 77 19.52 13.04 -3.03
C PHE A 77 20.41 13.65 -4.11
N ALA A 78 20.06 13.48 -5.39
CA ALA A 78 20.79 14.07 -6.52
C ALA A 78 20.77 15.61 -6.46
N PHE A 79 19.63 16.20 -6.11
CA PHE A 79 19.50 17.64 -5.89
C PHE A 79 20.34 18.11 -4.71
N SER A 80 20.32 17.37 -3.59
CA SER A 80 21.13 17.67 -2.41
C SER A 80 22.60 17.62 -2.75
N ILE A 81 23.10 16.59 -3.45
CA ILE A 81 24.49 16.56 -3.92
C ILE A 81 24.77 17.75 -4.84
N SER A 82 23.92 18.01 -5.84
CA SER A 82 24.18 19.07 -6.81
C SER A 82 24.20 20.47 -6.20
N LYS A 83 23.31 20.76 -5.24
CA LYS A 83 23.19 22.08 -4.58
C LYS A 83 24.10 22.23 -3.38
N VAL A 84 24.25 21.20 -2.56
CA VAL A 84 25.11 21.23 -1.35
C VAL A 84 26.59 21.13 -1.75
N ASN A 85 26.94 20.45 -2.86
CA ASN A 85 28.31 20.39 -3.37
C ASN A 85 28.73 21.61 -4.21
N PHE A 86 27.88 22.64 -4.34
CA PHE A 86 28.18 23.83 -5.14
C PHE A 86 28.67 25.04 -4.32
N GLN A 87 28.85 24.91 -2.99
CA GLN A 87 29.23 26.05 -2.14
C GLN A 87 30.48 25.87 -1.27
N ARG A 88 31.32 24.86 -1.52
CA ARG A 88 32.64 24.73 -0.88
C ARG A 88 33.60 24.13 -1.91
N ARG A 89 34.57 24.83 -2.49
CA ARG A 89 35.81 25.36 -1.88
C ARG A 89 36.36 24.48 -0.78
#